data_AF-A0A956CIR0-F1
#
_entry.id   AF-A0A956CIR0-F1
#
_cell.length_a   1.000
_cell.length_b   1.000
_cell.length_c   1.000
_cell.angle_alpha   90.00
_cell.angle_beta   90.00
_cell.angle_gamma   90.00
#
_symmetry.space_group_name_H-M   'P 1'
#
loop_
_entity.id
_entity.type
_entity.pdbx_description
1 polymer ?
#
loop_
_entity_poly.entity_id
_entity_poly.type
_entity_poly.pdbx_seq_one_letter_code
_entity_poly.pdbx_strand_id
1 'polypeptide(L)'
;MAAANTLESLLFSGDYDAVLELTAASQAAADMPAMVGALALSGRLDEAESAFARLAGEAEPEALAQARFFVVAGLCHAGRVPRALRLAREVHREVRAPSSRRTFWACQGFALIRYFQGRFHLARRFARRALNAAIECAFPYARFLALDLCGHISVQTGEVFAGLRLMEQAEALARALGYEANAATLKVMRTVYELRFLVRPVDEAIALASRTLDAEGVSYFGRRNGLIELGNMQTLRGHFAAARETLDAARRIALPGNDRRGKIRWALAMALHTALARGGGDLDAARAEASEELMLLAELAFIEAVFFPDSARQHRDDIIRLALHTGIQRAKIAATFVTDAATSNALSVEDGLSRTLLQCREQGDPALRIECIVDAGLLGLLPWALGRPPKQRVVVAATRLVSETSDGINVAELPSRPSVRVLFALQNGYQSRERLLESIWGISRFVPQRHVPVLHTAVSRLRVALGPGEWVLTHDDGYSLAPDVEVVDLAGLQGPTPATVPPPPSDSDRVVELLRAQGSCSSSDVASALGISASAALRLLRRLTELGDVAREGGGRSTRYSLARP
;
A
#
# COMPACT_ATOMS: atom_id res chain seq x y z
N MET A 1 8.42 -24.67 -36.25
CA MET A 1 7.25 -24.69 -37.16
C MET A 1 6.60 -23.32 -37.06
N ALA A 2 6.54 -22.55 -38.15
CA ALA A 2 5.70 -21.36 -38.17
C ALA A 2 4.24 -21.83 -38.03
N ALA A 3 3.56 -21.43 -36.96
CA ALA A 3 2.13 -21.68 -36.84
C ALA A 3 1.45 -21.07 -38.06
N ALA A 4 0.54 -21.82 -38.71
CA ALA A 4 -0.29 -21.22 -39.73
C ALA A 4 -1.04 -20.04 -39.11
N ASN A 5 -1.03 -18.87 -39.76
CA ASN A 5 -1.74 -17.66 -39.32
C ASN A 5 -3.27 -17.86 -39.44
N THR A 6 -3.83 -18.83 -38.71
CA THR A 6 -5.27 -18.99 -38.59
C THR A 6 -5.81 -17.93 -37.64
N LEU A 7 -7.06 -17.50 -37.84
CA LEU A 7 -7.72 -16.56 -36.94
C LEU A 7 -7.78 -17.09 -35.50
N GLU A 8 -7.90 -18.41 -35.33
CA GLU A 8 -7.82 -19.06 -34.02
C GLU A 8 -6.44 -18.86 -33.38
N SER A 9 -5.35 -19.05 -34.12
CA SER A 9 -4.00 -18.82 -33.61
C SER A 9 -3.77 -17.37 -33.23
N LEU A 10 -4.23 -16.41 -34.04
CA LEU A 10 -4.13 -14.97 -33.76
C LEU A 10 -4.94 -14.56 -32.52
N LEU A 11 -6.16 -15.07 -32.39
CA LEU A 11 -6.98 -14.88 -31.20
C LEU A 11 -6.26 -15.40 -29.95
N PHE A 12 -5.72 -16.62 -30.02
CA PHE A 12 -5.08 -17.27 -28.89
C PHE A 12 -3.74 -16.64 -28.50
N SER A 13 -3.02 -16.04 -29.46
CA SER A 13 -1.81 -15.25 -29.18
C SER A 13 -2.10 -13.86 -28.62
N GLY A 14 -3.36 -13.43 -28.62
CA GLY A 14 -3.79 -12.11 -28.15
C GLY A 14 -3.71 -11.01 -29.21
N ASP A 15 -3.55 -11.37 -30.49
CA ASP A 15 -3.52 -10.41 -31.61
C ASP A 15 -4.95 -10.13 -32.11
N TYR A 16 -5.72 -9.46 -31.24
CA TYR A 16 -7.14 -9.21 -31.49
C TYR A 16 -7.36 -8.28 -32.68
N ASP A 17 -6.48 -7.30 -32.88
CA ASP A 17 -6.61 -6.34 -33.97
C ASP A 17 -6.44 -7.03 -35.32
N ALA A 18 -5.47 -7.93 -35.48
CA ALA A 18 -5.31 -8.71 -36.71
C ALA A 18 -6.53 -9.61 -36.99
N VAL A 19 -7.13 -10.21 -35.96
CA VAL A 19 -8.38 -10.99 -36.13
C VAL A 19 -9.51 -10.10 -36.63
N LEU A 20 -9.66 -8.91 -36.08
CA LEU A 20 -10.73 -7.96 -36.47
C LEU A 20 -10.51 -7.41 -37.88
N GLU A 21 -9.27 -7.10 -38.26
CA GLU A 21 -8.93 -6.65 -39.62
C GLU A 21 -9.24 -7.72 -40.67
N LEU A 22 -8.83 -8.97 -40.41
CA LEU A 22 -9.06 -10.08 -41.35
C LEU A 22 -10.55 -10.43 -41.49
N THR A 23 -11.32 -10.35 -40.39
CA THR A 23 -12.76 -10.66 -40.39
C THR A 23 -13.64 -9.51 -40.88
N ALA A 24 -13.11 -8.29 -40.99
CA ALA A 24 -13.81 -7.18 -41.62
C ALA A 24 -14.06 -7.43 -43.13
N ALA A 25 -13.18 -8.17 -43.79
CA ALA A 25 -13.26 -8.48 -45.22
C ALA A 25 -14.11 -9.73 -45.54
N SER A 26 -14.24 -10.67 -44.59
CA SER A 26 -14.98 -11.92 -44.77
C SER A 26 -15.58 -12.40 -43.44
N GLN A 27 -16.89 -12.62 -43.41
CA GLN A 27 -17.63 -13.13 -42.23
C GLN A 27 -18.05 -14.59 -42.45
N ALA A 28 -17.10 -15.46 -42.79
CA ALA A 28 -17.41 -16.88 -42.88
C ALA A 28 -17.82 -17.42 -41.51
N ALA A 29 -18.83 -18.29 -41.46
CA ALA A 29 -19.37 -18.83 -40.20
C ALA A 29 -18.31 -19.54 -39.34
N ALA A 30 -17.30 -20.17 -39.98
CA ALA A 30 -16.18 -20.82 -39.31
C ALA A 30 -15.24 -19.84 -38.56
N ASP A 31 -15.17 -18.59 -39.00
CA ASP A 31 -14.28 -17.56 -38.45
C ASP A 31 -14.91 -16.77 -37.31
N MET A 32 -16.24 -16.85 -37.20
CA MET A 32 -17.05 -16.10 -36.23
C MET A 32 -16.65 -16.31 -34.76
N PRO A 33 -16.26 -17.51 -34.27
CA PRO A 33 -15.80 -17.68 -32.89
C PRO A 33 -14.55 -16.84 -32.57
N ALA A 34 -13.63 -16.70 -33.54
CA ALA A 34 -12.44 -15.89 -33.37
C ALA A 34 -12.78 -14.40 -33.35
N MET A 35 -13.65 -13.94 -34.27
CA MET A 35 -14.15 -12.56 -34.27
C MET A 35 -14.88 -12.21 -32.96
N VAL A 36 -15.78 -13.07 -32.49
CA VAL A 36 -16.48 -12.89 -31.20
C VAL A 36 -15.48 -12.82 -30.05
N GLY A 37 -14.46 -13.69 -30.07
CA GLY A 37 -13.36 -13.67 -29.10
C GLY A 37 -12.61 -12.35 -29.07
N ALA A 38 -12.17 -11.88 -30.23
CA ALA A 38 -11.40 -10.63 -30.36
C ALA A 38 -12.23 -9.41 -29.93
N LEU A 39 -13.50 -9.32 -30.34
CA LEU A 39 -14.43 -8.28 -29.88
C LEU A 39 -14.64 -8.32 -28.37
N ALA A 40 -14.84 -9.50 -27.78
CA ALA A 40 -15.10 -9.64 -26.35
C ALA A 40 -13.88 -9.25 -25.50
N LEU A 41 -12.68 -9.71 -25.88
CA LEU A 41 -11.44 -9.49 -25.13
C LEU A 41 -10.84 -8.09 -25.33
N SER A 42 -11.18 -7.40 -26.43
CA SER A 42 -10.89 -5.98 -26.66
C SER A 42 -11.89 -5.03 -25.97
N GLY A 43 -12.94 -5.56 -25.32
CA GLY A 43 -13.94 -4.76 -24.62
C GLY A 43 -15.10 -4.24 -25.50
N ARG A 44 -15.16 -4.62 -26.77
CA ARG A 44 -16.26 -4.30 -27.71
C ARG A 44 -17.46 -5.24 -27.49
N LEU A 45 -17.98 -5.26 -26.28
CA LEU A 45 -18.93 -6.28 -25.82
C LEU A 45 -20.26 -6.29 -26.57
N ASP A 46 -20.82 -5.12 -26.87
CA ASP A 46 -22.12 -5.05 -27.54
C ASP A 46 -22.02 -5.59 -28.98
N GLU A 47 -20.87 -5.41 -29.64
CA GLU A 47 -20.57 -6.00 -30.94
C GLU A 47 -20.31 -7.51 -30.83
N ALA A 48 -19.58 -7.95 -29.79
CA ALA A 48 -19.35 -9.37 -29.53
C ALA A 48 -20.66 -10.14 -29.33
N GLU A 49 -21.60 -9.57 -28.58
CA GLU A 49 -22.92 -10.16 -28.35
C GLU A 49 -23.76 -10.18 -29.63
N SER A 50 -23.71 -9.13 -30.44
CA SER A 50 -24.40 -9.08 -31.74
C SER A 50 -23.84 -10.11 -32.72
N ALA A 51 -22.52 -10.24 -32.79
CA ALA A 51 -21.85 -11.26 -33.59
C ALA A 51 -22.19 -12.68 -33.11
N PHE A 52 -22.21 -12.90 -31.80
CA PHE A 52 -22.60 -14.18 -31.20
C PHE A 52 -24.06 -14.55 -31.52
N ALA A 53 -25.00 -13.59 -31.46
CA ALA A 53 -26.39 -13.83 -31.78
C ALA A 53 -26.59 -14.28 -33.24
N ARG A 54 -25.82 -13.70 -34.18
CA ARG A 54 -25.82 -14.13 -35.59
C ARG A 54 -25.29 -15.56 -35.76
N LEU A 55 -24.28 -15.95 -34.98
CA LEU A 55 -23.69 -17.28 -35.03
C LEU A 55 -24.65 -18.39 -34.54
N ALA A 56 -25.55 -18.08 -33.61
CA ALA A 56 -26.38 -19.07 -32.91
C ALA A 56 -27.35 -19.87 -33.79
N GLY A 57 -27.66 -19.40 -35.01
CA GLY A 57 -28.61 -20.06 -35.92
C GLY A 57 -28.01 -21.15 -36.82
N GLU A 58 -26.71 -21.09 -37.10
CA GLU A 58 -26.08 -21.86 -38.20
C GLU A 58 -24.79 -22.59 -37.78
N ALA A 59 -24.30 -22.36 -36.56
CA ALA A 59 -23.01 -22.86 -36.12
C ALA A 59 -23.03 -24.29 -35.58
N GLU A 60 -21.92 -24.98 -35.80
CA GLU A 60 -21.61 -26.21 -35.10
C GLU A 60 -21.61 -26.01 -33.57
N PRO A 61 -22.10 -26.99 -32.78
CA PRO A 61 -22.22 -26.85 -31.32
C PRO A 61 -20.91 -26.49 -30.60
N GLU A 62 -19.76 -26.87 -31.16
CA GLU A 62 -18.46 -26.55 -30.59
C GLU A 62 -18.05 -25.09 -30.81
N ALA A 63 -18.24 -24.57 -32.03
CA ALA A 63 -18.00 -23.16 -32.37
C ALA A 63 -18.88 -22.25 -31.50
N LEU A 64 -20.15 -22.65 -31.29
CA LEU A 64 -21.06 -21.93 -30.41
C LEU A 64 -20.58 -21.92 -28.95
N ALA A 65 -20.08 -23.06 -28.43
CA ALA A 65 -19.55 -23.14 -27.08
C ALA A 65 -18.31 -22.25 -26.88
N GLN A 66 -17.40 -22.22 -27.85
CA GLN A 66 -16.21 -21.37 -27.84
C GLN A 66 -16.57 -19.87 -27.88
N ALA A 67 -17.40 -19.46 -28.84
CA ALA A 67 -17.82 -18.07 -28.97
C ALA A 67 -18.53 -17.59 -27.69
N ARG A 68 -19.40 -18.42 -27.14
CA ARG A 68 -20.12 -18.13 -25.90
C ARG A 68 -19.19 -17.99 -24.70
N PHE A 69 -18.15 -18.84 -24.59
CA PHE A 69 -17.13 -18.70 -23.54
C PHE A 69 -16.47 -17.33 -23.59
N PHE A 70 -16.08 -16.84 -24.77
CA PHE A 70 -15.43 -15.54 -24.87
C PHE A 70 -16.37 -14.38 -24.53
N VAL A 71 -17.63 -14.42 -24.94
CA VAL A 71 -18.63 -13.42 -24.51
C VAL A 71 -18.78 -13.45 -22.99
N VAL A 72 -18.88 -14.64 -22.38
CA VAL A 72 -18.91 -14.81 -20.92
C VAL A 72 -17.68 -14.19 -20.27
N ALA A 73 -16.48 -14.43 -20.81
CA ALA A 73 -15.24 -13.86 -20.30
C ALA A 73 -15.24 -12.33 -20.36
N GLY A 74 -15.57 -11.75 -21.52
CA GLY A 74 -15.68 -10.30 -21.67
C GLY A 74 -16.70 -9.67 -20.72
N LEU A 75 -17.88 -10.27 -20.58
CA LEU A 75 -18.91 -9.83 -19.63
C LEU A 75 -18.42 -9.89 -18.18
N CYS A 76 -17.69 -10.93 -17.80
CA CYS A 76 -17.09 -11.05 -16.47
C CYS A 76 -16.05 -9.96 -16.20
N HIS A 77 -15.15 -9.68 -17.14
CA HIS A 77 -14.16 -8.61 -17.01
C HIS A 77 -14.81 -7.22 -16.91
N ALA A 78 -15.92 -7.00 -17.61
CA ALA A 78 -16.70 -5.75 -17.51
C ALA A 78 -17.64 -5.69 -16.28
N GLY A 79 -17.59 -6.66 -15.37
CA GLY A 79 -18.45 -6.70 -14.17
C GLY A 79 -19.92 -7.01 -14.46
N ARG A 80 -20.29 -7.42 -15.67
CA ARG A 80 -21.65 -7.79 -16.08
C ARG A 80 -21.97 -9.26 -15.75
N VAL A 81 -21.58 -9.72 -14.54
CA VAL A 81 -21.64 -11.13 -14.12
C VAL A 81 -23.05 -11.76 -14.17
N PRO A 82 -24.15 -11.06 -13.79
CA PRO A 82 -25.49 -11.61 -13.94
C PRO A 82 -25.86 -11.96 -15.39
N ARG A 83 -25.39 -11.16 -16.36
CA ARG A 83 -25.59 -11.40 -17.79
C ARG A 83 -24.75 -12.59 -18.27
N ALA A 84 -23.48 -12.65 -17.85
CA ALA A 84 -22.60 -13.80 -18.12
C ALA A 84 -23.21 -15.13 -17.62
N LEU A 85 -23.81 -15.13 -16.43
CA LEU A 85 -24.45 -16.31 -15.86
C LEU A 85 -25.71 -16.75 -16.63
N ARG A 86 -26.52 -15.80 -17.13
CA ARG A 86 -27.67 -16.14 -17.98
C ARG A 86 -27.20 -16.84 -19.26
N LEU A 87 -26.22 -16.26 -19.93
CA LEU A 87 -25.64 -16.80 -21.15
C LEU A 87 -25.00 -18.18 -20.93
N ALA A 88 -24.24 -18.36 -19.85
CA ALA A 88 -23.62 -19.66 -19.54
C ALA A 88 -24.64 -20.77 -19.21
N ARG A 89 -25.81 -20.43 -18.66
CA ARG A 89 -26.86 -21.41 -18.34
C ARG A 89 -27.49 -22.03 -19.59
N GLU A 90 -27.49 -21.32 -20.71
CA GLU A 90 -27.98 -21.84 -21.99
C GLU A 90 -27.13 -23.05 -22.45
N VAL A 91 -25.81 -23.02 -22.18
CA VAL A 91 -24.89 -24.15 -22.44
C VAL A 91 -25.27 -25.41 -21.70
N HIS A 92 -25.75 -25.29 -20.45
CA HIS A 92 -26.02 -26.47 -19.62
C HIS A 92 -27.10 -27.38 -20.22
N ARG A 93 -28.01 -26.81 -21.05
CA ARG A 93 -29.05 -27.56 -21.76
C ARG A 93 -28.50 -28.29 -22.99
N GLU A 94 -27.41 -27.81 -23.57
CA GLU A 94 -26.78 -28.30 -24.81
C GLU A 94 -25.73 -29.42 -24.57
N VAL A 95 -25.35 -29.67 -23.31
CA VAL A 95 -24.26 -30.59 -22.89
C VAL A 95 -24.76 -32.04 -22.68
N ARG A 96 -25.79 -32.50 -23.40
CA ARG A 96 -26.35 -33.86 -23.22
C ARG A 96 -25.49 -35.01 -23.76
N ALA A 97 -24.50 -34.72 -24.61
CA ALA A 97 -23.44 -35.65 -25.02
C ALA A 97 -22.19 -34.85 -25.48
N PRO A 98 -21.46 -34.22 -24.55
CA PRO A 98 -20.46 -33.22 -24.90
C PRO A 98 -19.15 -33.88 -25.32
N SER A 99 -18.54 -33.40 -26.40
CA SER A 99 -17.11 -33.66 -26.65
C SER A 99 -16.30 -33.07 -25.48
N SER A 100 -15.11 -33.61 -25.19
CA SER A 100 -14.26 -33.05 -24.12
C SER A 100 -13.93 -31.57 -24.38
N ARG A 101 -13.81 -31.14 -25.64
CA ARG A 101 -13.63 -29.72 -26.01
C ARG A 101 -14.84 -28.84 -25.67
N ARG A 102 -16.08 -29.29 -25.91
CA ARG A 102 -17.30 -28.60 -25.44
C ARG A 102 -17.40 -28.56 -23.92
N THR A 103 -17.04 -29.66 -23.26
CA THR A 103 -16.99 -29.73 -21.78
C THR A 103 -16.00 -28.71 -21.22
N PHE A 104 -14.83 -28.55 -21.84
CA PHE A 104 -13.84 -27.55 -21.49
C PHE A 104 -14.44 -26.14 -21.53
N TRP A 105 -14.96 -25.68 -22.68
CA TRP A 105 -15.47 -24.31 -22.82
C TRP A 105 -16.60 -24.01 -21.83
N ALA A 106 -17.52 -24.95 -21.64
CA ALA A 106 -18.61 -24.83 -20.68
C ALA A 106 -18.09 -24.71 -19.25
N CYS A 107 -17.22 -25.63 -18.82
CA CYS A 107 -16.69 -25.64 -17.46
C CYS A 107 -15.78 -24.44 -17.20
N GLN A 108 -14.95 -24.03 -18.16
CA GLN A 108 -14.08 -22.86 -18.03
C GLN A 108 -14.90 -21.57 -17.87
N GLY A 109 -15.97 -21.41 -18.66
CA GLY A 109 -16.89 -20.27 -18.53
C GLY A 109 -17.59 -20.23 -17.17
N PHE A 110 -18.11 -21.37 -16.69
CA PHE A 110 -18.69 -21.45 -15.34
C PHE A 110 -17.65 -21.18 -14.25
N ALA A 111 -16.44 -21.72 -14.37
CA ALA A 111 -15.36 -21.49 -13.43
C ALA A 111 -15.03 -20.00 -13.32
N LEU A 112 -14.92 -19.32 -14.46
CA LEU A 112 -14.65 -17.89 -14.53
C LEU A 112 -15.76 -17.06 -13.89
N ILE A 113 -17.03 -17.35 -14.19
CA ILE A 113 -18.17 -16.68 -13.54
C ILE A 113 -18.09 -16.85 -12.02
N ARG A 114 -17.84 -18.07 -11.52
CA ARG A 114 -17.76 -18.32 -10.09
C ARG A 114 -16.54 -17.67 -9.43
N TYR A 115 -15.43 -17.55 -10.15
CA TYR A 115 -14.26 -16.80 -9.72
C TYR A 115 -14.60 -15.31 -9.53
N PHE A 116 -15.22 -14.67 -10.52
CA PHE A 116 -15.62 -13.27 -10.42
C PHE A 116 -16.69 -13.02 -9.34
N GLN A 117 -17.56 -14.00 -9.08
CA GLN A 117 -18.49 -13.96 -7.94
C GLN A 117 -17.83 -14.20 -6.57
N GLY A 118 -16.53 -14.50 -6.49
CA GLY A 118 -15.85 -14.87 -5.26
C GLY A 118 -16.27 -16.22 -4.66
N ARG A 119 -16.94 -17.09 -5.44
CA ARG A 119 -17.41 -18.42 -5.02
C ARG A 119 -16.36 -19.48 -5.36
N PHE A 120 -15.21 -19.40 -4.70
CA PHE A 120 -14.01 -20.15 -5.09
C PHE A 120 -14.13 -21.68 -5.00
N HIS A 121 -14.93 -22.21 -4.07
CA HIS A 121 -15.19 -23.64 -3.99
C HIS A 121 -15.85 -24.18 -5.27
N LEU A 122 -16.84 -23.45 -5.81
CA LEU A 122 -17.48 -23.79 -7.09
C LEU A 122 -16.53 -23.54 -8.27
N ALA A 123 -15.82 -22.42 -8.25
CA ALA A 123 -14.85 -22.09 -9.30
C ALA A 123 -13.80 -23.19 -9.45
N ARG A 124 -13.25 -23.67 -8.33
CA ARG A 124 -12.27 -24.77 -8.27
C ARG A 124 -12.83 -26.06 -8.87
N ARG A 125 -14.06 -26.43 -8.53
CA ARG A 125 -14.72 -27.63 -9.07
C ARG A 125 -14.82 -27.57 -10.59
N PHE A 126 -15.26 -26.44 -11.15
CA PHE A 126 -15.40 -26.28 -12.59
C PHE A 126 -14.03 -26.14 -13.29
N ALA A 127 -13.07 -25.43 -12.71
CA ALA A 127 -11.73 -25.26 -13.29
C ALA A 127 -10.99 -26.60 -13.39
N ARG A 128 -11.11 -27.48 -12.39
CA ARG A 128 -10.55 -28.84 -12.46
C ARG A 128 -11.19 -29.70 -13.55
N ARG A 129 -12.52 -29.59 -13.73
CA ARG A 129 -13.22 -30.28 -14.82
C ARG A 129 -12.79 -29.74 -16.19
N ALA A 130 -12.61 -28.43 -16.32
CA ALA A 130 -12.09 -27.82 -17.53
C ALA A 130 -10.67 -28.32 -17.84
N LEU A 131 -9.79 -28.37 -16.84
CA LEU A 131 -8.42 -28.86 -17.01
C LEU A 131 -8.39 -30.33 -17.46
N ASN A 132 -9.18 -31.21 -16.83
CA ASN A 132 -9.27 -32.61 -17.25
C ASN A 132 -9.76 -32.74 -18.69
N ALA A 133 -10.83 -32.01 -19.05
CA ALA A 133 -11.38 -32.03 -20.39
C ALA A 133 -10.38 -31.51 -21.44
N ALA A 134 -9.57 -30.50 -21.10
CA ALA A 134 -8.51 -29.97 -21.96
C ALA A 134 -7.38 -30.99 -22.20
N ILE A 135 -7.05 -31.79 -21.18
CA ILE A 135 -6.08 -32.88 -21.29
C ILE A 135 -6.64 -34.01 -22.17
N GLU A 136 -7.88 -34.42 -21.93
CA GLU A 136 -8.55 -35.48 -22.71
C GLU A 136 -8.66 -35.15 -24.20
N CYS A 137 -8.95 -33.91 -24.58
CA CYS A 137 -8.99 -33.49 -25.98
C CYS A 137 -7.64 -33.04 -26.54
N ALA A 138 -6.54 -33.22 -25.80
CA ALA A 138 -5.19 -32.83 -26.17
C ALA A 138 -5.11 -31.38 -26.71
N PHE A 139 -5.79 -30.44 -26.05
CA PHE A 139 -5.90 -29.06 -26.51
C PHE A 139 -5.02 -28.11 -25.67
N PRO A 140 -3.81 -27.72 -26.16
CA PRO A 140 -2.83 -27.01 -25.34
C PRO A 140 -3.28 -25.63 -24.85
N TYR A 141 -3.97 -24.86 -25.70
CA TYR A 141 -4.50 -23.55 -25.31
C TYR A 141 -5.53 -23.66 -24.18
N ALA A 142 -6.42 -24.66 -24.25
CA ALA A 142 -7.38 -24.93 -23.18
C ALA A 142 -6.69 -25.31 -21.86
N ARG A 143 -5.62 -26.12 -21.94
CA ARG A 143 -4.82 -26.48 -20.77
C ARG A 143 -4.17 -25.24 -20.14
N PHE A 144 -3.63 -24.34 -20.96
CA PHE A 144 -3.08 -23.06 -20.51
C PHE A 144 -4.12 -22.24 -19.73
N LEU A 145 -5.31 -21.99 -20.32
CA LEU A 145 -6.37 -21.21 -19.68
C LEU A 145 -6.88 -21.86 -18.38
N ALA A 146 -6.98 -23.18 -18.35
CA ALA A 146 -7.44 -23.89 -17.16
C ALA A 146 -6.39 -23.83 -16.02
N LEU A 147 -5.10 -23.96 -16.34
CA LEU A 147 -4.01 -23.82 -15.37
C LEU A 147 -3.95 -22.41 -14.78
N ASP A 148 -4.06 -21.38 -15.62
CA ASP A 148 -4.10 -19.98 -15.21
C ASP A 148 -5.22 -19.74 -14.17
N LEU A 149 -6.46 -20.11 -14.52
CA LEU A 149 -7.60 -19.94 -13.62
C LEU A 149 -7.47 -20.78 -12.34
N CYS A 150 -6.94 -22.00 -12.42
CA CYS A 150 -6.65 -22.81 -11.23
C CYS A 150 -5.63 -22.11 -10.31
N GLY A 151 -4.59 -21.52 -10.89
CA GLY A 151 -3.59 -20.74 -10.16
C GLY A 151 -4.22 -19.59 -9.39
N HIS A 152 -5.02 -18.76 -10.07
CA HIS A 152 -5.73 -17.65 -9.45
C HIS A 152 -6.63 -18.11 -8.29
N ILE A 153 -7.38 -19.19 -8.49
CA ILE A 153 -8.26 -19.75 -7.45
C ILE A 153 -7.45 -20.22 -6.24
N SER A 154 -6.36 -20.96 -6.43
CA SER A 154 -5.50 -21.46 -5.35
C SER A 154 -4.89 -20.32 -4.55
N VAL A 155 -4.32 -19.30 -5.21
CA VAL A 155 -3.77 -18.12 -4.54
C VAL A 155 -4.82 -17.42 -3.67
N GLN A 156 -6.00 -17.14 -4.22
CA GLN A 156 -7.06 -16.41 -3.49
C GLN A 156 -7.61 -17.17 -2.27
N THR A 157 -7.45 -18.50 -2.26
CA THR A 157 -7.93 -19.38 -1.18
C THR A 157 -6.86 -19.76 -0.16
N GLY A 158 -5.65 -19.23 -0.31
CA GLY A 158 -4.54 -19.38 0.63
C GLY A 158 -3.50 -20.45 0.26
N GLU A 159 -3.70 -21.16 -0.85
CA GLU A 159 -2.71 -22.09 -1.44
C GLU A 159 -1.77 -21.31 -2.37
N VAL A 160 -1.09 -20.30 -1.83
CA VAL A 160 -0.28 -19.31 -2.55
C VAL A 160 0.81 -19.99 -3.39
N PHE A 161 1.68 -20.80 -2.80
CA PHE A 161 2.79 -21.42 -3.51
C PHE A 161 2.32 -22.43 -4.57
N ALA A 162 1.26 -23.20 -4.27
CA ALA A 162 0.67 -24.10 -5.26
C ALA A 162 0.08 -23.33 -6.44
N GLY A 163 -0.62 -22.22 -6.16
CA GLY A 163 -1.17 -21.35 -7.19
C GLY A 163 -0.10 -20.69 -8.06
N LEU A 164 0.98 -20.18 -7.46
CA LEU A 164 2.11 -19.59 -8.20
C LEU A 164 2.79 -20.63 -9.12
N ARG A 165 2.95 -21.89 -8.68
CA ARG A 165 3.47 -22.97 -9.53
C ARG A 165 2.55 -23.28 -10.72
N LEU A 166 1.23 -23.25 -10.53
CA LEU A 166 0.27 -23.46 -11.62
C LEU A 166 0.36 -22.32 -12.66
N MET A 167 0.53 -21.07 -12.21
CA MET A 167 0.74 -19.92 -13.09
C MET A 167 2.06 -20.02 -13.86
N GLU A 168 3.13 -20.48 -13.21
CA GLU A 168 4.41 -20.72 -13.89
C GLU A 168 4.30 -21.80 -14.97
N GLN A 169 3.56 -22.88 -14.70
CA GLN A 169 3.26 -23.90 -15.72
C GLN A 169 2.43 -23.33 -16.88
N ALA A 170 1.44 -22.48 -16.58
CA ALA A 170 0.66 -21.79 -17.60
C ALA A 170 1.54 -20.84 -18.43
N GLU A 171 2.50 -20.15 -17.81
CA GLU A 171 3.43 -19.23 -18.49
C GLU A 171 4.35 -20.01 -19.43
N ALA A 172 4.96 -21.10 -18.94
CA ALA A 172 5.82 -21.95 -19.74
C ALA A 172 5.07 -22.54 -20.95
N LEU A 173 3.80 -22.94 -20.75
CA LEU A 173 2.96 -23.45 -21.83
C LEU A 173 2.60 -22.34 -22.84
N ALA A 174 2.28 -21.12 -22.38
CA ALA A 174 2.02 -19.99 -23.27
C ALA A 174 3.25 -19.68 -24.15
N ARG A 175 4.46 -19.68 -23.58
CA ARG A 175 5.72 -19.51 -24.33
C ARG A 175 5.95 -20.62 -25.35
N ALA A 176 5.73 -21.87 -24.95
CA ALA A 176 5.87 -23.01 -25.85
C ALA A 176 4.90 -22.96 -27.05
N LEU A 177 3.77 -22.27 -26.89
CA LEU A 177 2.78 -22.02 -27.95
C LEU A 177 3.05 -20.74 -28.75
N GLY A 178 4.05 -19.94 -28.39
CA GLY A 178 4.36 -18.65 -29.03
C GLY A 178 3.44 -17.50 -28.59
N TYR A 179 2.71 -17.64 -27.49
CA TYR A 179 1.76 -16.64 -26.98
C TYR A 179 2.44 -15.67 -25.99
N GLU A 180 3.39 -14.87 -26.48
CA GLU A 180 4.24 -14.01 -25.64
C GLU A 180 3.45 -12.97 -24.83
N ALA A 181 2.37 -12.40 -25.38
CA ALA A 181 1.52 -11.45 -24.65
C ALA A 181 0.82 -12.09 -23.43
N ASN A 182 0.37 -13.34 -23.57
CA ASN A 182 -0.21 -14.11 -22.48
C ASN A 182 0.85 -14.49 -21.43
N ALA A 183 2.04 -14.91 -21.86
CA ALA A 183 3.15 -15.21 -20.97
C ALA A 183 3.58 -13.97 -20.15
N ALA A 184 3.66 -12.80 -20.80
CA ALA A 184 3.94 -11.53 -20.14
C ALA A 184 2.85 -11.19 -19.10
N THR A 185 1.57 -11.35 -19.46
CA THR A 185 0.45 -11.12 -18.53
C THR A 185 0.52 -12.02 -17.30
N LEU A 186 0.80 -13.30 -17.49
CA LEU A 186 0.99 -14.26 -16.39
C LEU A 186 2.18 -13.90 -15.50
N LYS A 187 3.31 -13.49 -16.09
CA LYS A 187 4.47 -13.03 -15.34
C LYS A 187 4.14 -11.82 -14.46
N VAL A 188 3.39 -10.86 -14.98
CA VAL A 188 2.90 -9.69 -14.22
C VAL A 188 2.00 -10.15 -13.08
N MET A 189 1.00 -11.01 -13.34
CA MET A 189 0.08 -11.49 -12.30
C MET A 189 0.81 -12.27 -11.20
N ARG A 190 1.76 -13.15 -11.55
CA ARG A 190 2.60 -13.86 -10.60
C ARG A 190 3.36 -12.89 -9.71
N THR A 191 4.06 -11.91 -10.31
CA THR A 191 4.81 -10.89 -9.56
C THR A 191 3.92 -10.10 -8.61
N VAL A 192 2.72 -9.72 -9.06
CA VAL A 192 1.73 -9.01 -8.23
C VAL A 192 1.27 -9.86 -7.05
N TYR A 193 1.09 -11.17 -7.24
CA TYR A 193 0.75 -12.06 -6.13
C TYR A 193 1.91 -12.29 -5.17
N GLU A 194 3.12 -12.46 -5.67
CA GLU A 194 4.32 -12.58 -4.84
C GLU A 194 4.48 -11.36 -3.93
N LEU A 195 4.25 -10.16 -4.49
CA LEU A 195 4.23 -8.91 -3.75
C LEU A 195 3.10 -8.89 -2.72
N ARG A 196 1.87 -9.12 -3.16
CA ARG A 196 0.66 -9.00 -2.33
C ARG A 196 0.63 -9.95 -1.13
N PHE A 197 1.20 -11.14 -1.27
CA PHE A 197 1.25 -12.16 -0.23
C PHE A 197 2.62 -12.25 0.46
N LEU A 198 3.53 -11.33 0.14
CA LEU A 198 4.87 -11.21 0.72
C LEU A 198 5.60 -12.56 0.77
N VAL A 199 5.73 -13.22 -0.39
CA VAL A 199 6.44 -14.51 -0.48
C VAL A 199 7.96 -14.36 -0.59
N ARG A 200 8.45 -13.12 -0.66
CA ARG A 200 9.85 -12.70 -0.71
C ARG A 200 10.06 -11.54 0.28
N PRO A 201 11.32 -11.21 0.63
CA PRO A 201 11.62 -9.98 1.37
C PRO A 201 10.98 -8.75 0.69
N VAL A 202 10.43 -7.84 1.50
CA VAL A 202 9.59 -6.73 1.01
C VAL A 202 10.29 -5.86 -0.04
N ASP A 203 11.56 -5.51 0.19
CA ASP A 203 12.32 -4.62 -0.70
C ASP A 203 12.62 -5.30 -2.05
N GLU A 204 12.90 -6.62 -2.03
CA GLU A 204 13.06 -7.41 -3.25
C GLU A 204 11.75 -7.51 -4.04
N ALA A 205 10.63 -7.73 -3.33
CA ALA A 205 9.31 -7.83 -3.94
C ALA A 205 8.89 -6.51 -4.59
N ILE A 206 9.07 -5.38 -3.91
CA ILE A 206 8.83 -4.03 -4.45
C ILE A 206 9.68 -3.81 -5.69
N ALA A 207 10.99 -4.07 -5.62
CA ALA A 207 11.90 -3.84 -6.74
C ALA A 207 11.57 -4.72 -7.96
N LEU A 208 11.20 -5.99 -7.75
CA LEU A 208 10.76 -6.88 -8.81
C LEU A 208 9.45 -6.41 -9.45
N ALA A 209 8.48 -5.99 -8.63
CA ALA A 209 7.20 -5.48 -9.11
C ALA A 209 7.37 -4.20 -9.93
N SER A 210 8.15 -3.22 -9.46
CA SER A 210 8.45 -2.00 -10.22
C SER A 210 9.03 -2.32 -11.60
N ARG A 211 10.11 -3.12 -11.67
CA ARG A 211 10.72 -3.51 -12.96
C ARG A 211 9.75 -4.24 -13.89
N THR A 212 8.91 -5.11 -13.33
CA THR A 212 7.95 -5.90 -14.11
C THR A 212 6.82 -5.02 -14.65
N LEU A 213 6.37 -4.03 -13.89
CA LEU A 213 5.31 -3.12 -14.29
C LEU A 213 5.78 -2.04 -15.26
N ASP A 214 7.05 -1.67 -15.21
CA ASP A 214 7.65 -0.70 -16.13
C ASP A 214 7.92 -1.28 -17.51
N ALA A 215 8.06 -2.60 -17.63
CA ALA A 215 8.33 -3.29 -18.89
C ALA A 215 7.31 -2.94 -20.01
N GLU A 216 7.81 -2.89 -21.24
CA GLU A 216 6.97 -2.75 -22.43
C GLU A 216 6.04 -3.97 -22.59
N GLY A 217 4.89 -3.78 -23.22
CA GLY A 217 3.91 -4.84 -23.46
C GLY A 217 3.05 -5.24 -22.26
N VAL A 218 3.24 -4.64 -21.08
CA VAL A 218 2.32 -4.82 -19.95
C VAL A 218 0.98 -4.15 -20.27
N SER A 219 -0.11 -4.93 -20.29
CA SER A 219 -1.45 -4.42 -20.54
C SER A 219 -1.86 -3.32 -19.54
N TYR A 220 -2.69 -2.37 -19.98
CA TYR A 220 -3.20 -1.30 -19.11
C TYR A 220 -3.88 -1.84 -17.84
N PHE A 221 -4.64 -2.93 -17.96
CA PHE A 221 -5.27 -3.61 -16.83
C PHE A 221 -4.25 -4.24 -15.87
N GLY A 222 -3.24 -4.93 -16.40
CA GLY A 222 -2.15 -5.50 -15.61
C GLY A 222 -1.36 -4.42 -14.88
N ARG A 223 -0.99 -3.35 -15.59
CA ARG A 223 -0.25 -2.20 -15.05
C ARG A 223 -1.03 -1.50 -13.95
N ARG A 224 -2.30 -1.15 -14.18
CA ARG A 224 -3.13 -0.48 -13.16
C ARG A 224 -3.25 -1.30 -11.88
N ASN A 225 -3.63 -2.57 -11.99
CA ASN A 225 -3.79 -3.44 -10.83
C ASN A 225 -2.47 -3.70 -10.10
N GLY A 226 -1.37 -3.83 -10.84
CA GLY A 226 -0.05 -3.98 -10.27
C GLY A 226 0.42 -2.73 -9.53
N LEU A 227 0.17 -1.54 -10.07
CA LEU A 227 0.47 -0.27 -9.38
C LEU A 227 -0.35 -0.11 -8.10
N ILE A 228 -1.61 -0.57 -8.06
CA ILE A 228 -2.40 -0.57 -6.82
C ILE A 228 -1.75 -1.45 -5.75
N GLU A 229 -1.35 -2.67 -6.08
CA GLU A 229 -0.68 -3.56 -5.11
C GLU A 229 0.73 -3.08 -4.75
N LEU A 230 1.45 -2.44 -5.67
CA LEU A 230 2.71 -1.77 -5.39
C LEU A 230 2.55 -0.61 -4.41
N GLY A 231 1.54 0.24 -4.60
CA GLY A 231 1.22 1.33 -3.67
C GLY A 231 0.82 0.81 -2.28
N ASN A 232 0.06 -0.28 -2.22
CA ASN A 232 -0.24 -0.96 -0.95
C ASN A 232 1.04 -1.42 -0.25
N MET A 233 1.93 -2.11 -0.96
CA MET A 233 3.15 -2.63 -0.35
C MET A 233 4.13 -1.52 0.04
N GLN A 234 4.26 -0.47 -0.78
CA GLN A 234 5.04 0.72 -0.42
C GLN A 234 4.47 1.42 0.83
N THR A 235 3.14 1.47 0.96
CA THR A 235 2.49 1.96 2.19
C THR A 235 2.88 1.09 3.38
N LEU A 236 2.73 -0.23 3.27
CA LEU A 236 3.08 -1.17 4.34
C LEU A 236 4.58 -1.16 4.67
N ARG A 237 5.43 -0.85 3.69
CA ARG A 237 6.88 -0.67 3.86
C ARG A 237 7.24 0.62 4.60
N GLY A 238 6.32 1.58 4.69
CA GLY A 238 6.54 2.90 5.27
C GLY A 238 7.10 3.92 4.27
N HIS A 239 6.95 3.72 2.96
CA HIS A 239 7.32 4.67 1.91
C HIS A 239 6.09 5.46 1.45
N PHE A 240 5.54 6.30 2.32
CA PHE A 240 4.22 6.92 2.09
C PHE A 240 4.19 7.86 0.88
N ALA A 241 5.22 8.69 0.69
CA ALA A 241 5.30 9.58 -0.48
C ALA A 241 5.29 8.79 -1.81
N ALA A 242 6.16 7.78 -1.93
CA ALA A 242 6.25 6.92 -3.12
C ALA A 242 4.95 6.11 -3.35
N ALA A 243 4.34 5.62 -2.27
CA ALA A 243 3.06 4.93 -2.34
C ALA A 243 1.97 5.84 -2.93
N ARG A 244 1.91 7.10 -2.48
CA ARG A 244 0.94 8.06 -2.98
C ARG A 244 1.12 8.33 -4.48
N GLU A 245 2.36 8.57 -4.91
CA GLU A 245 2.68 8.79 -6.33
C GLU A 245 2.29 7.59 -7.19
N THR A 246 2.59 6.38 -6.72
CA THR A 246 2.24 5.11 -7.40
C THR A 246 0.73 4.92 -7.50
N LEU A 247 -0.03 5.22 -6.43
CA LEU A 247 -1.49 5.15 -6.43
C LEU A 247 -2.12 6.22 -7.34
N ASP A 248 -1.55 7.42 -7.39
CA ASP A 248 -1.98 8.46 -8.32
C ASP A 248 -1.68 8.09 -9.78
N ALA A 249 -0.55 7.41 -10.05
CA ALA A 249 -0.26 6.83 -11.36
C ALA A 249 -1.27 5.75 -11.76
N ALA A 250 -1.65 4.86 -10.83
CA ALA A 250 -2.69 3.87 -11.07
C ALA A 250 -4.06 4.51 -11.38
N ARG A 251 -4.38 5.64 -10.77
CA ARG A 251 -5.62 6.38 -11.02
C ARG A 251 -5.66 7.00 -12.42
N ARG A 252 -4.52 7.44 -12.95
CA ARG A 252 -4.41 8.07 -14.29
C ARG A 252 -4.63 7.09 -15.44
N ILE A 253 -4.49 5.78 -15.20
CA ILE A 253 -4.79 4.76 -16.22
C ILE A 253 -6.31 4.64 -16.37
N ALA A 254 -6.87 5.37 -17.33
CA ALA A 254 -8.26 5.28 -17.72
C ALA A 254 -8.47 4.02 -18.58
N LEU A 255 -9.39 3.15 -18.16
CA LEU A 255 -9.77 1.97 -18.94
C LEU A 255 -11.08 2.26 -19.70
N PRO A 256 -11.22 1.80 -20.97
CA PRO A 256 -12.46 1.90 -21.70
C PRO A 256 -13.62 1.22 -20.95
N GLY A 257 -14.76 1.91 -20.83
CA GLY A 257 -15.93 1.43 -20.08
C GLY A 257 -15.92 1.77 -18.58
N ASN A 258 -16.92 1.27 -17.85
CA ASN A 258 -17.04 1.53 -16.41
C ASN A 258 -16.17 0.55 -15.61
N ASP A 259 -14.87 0.85 -15.44
CA ASP A 259 -13.97 0.07 -14.57
C ASP A 259 -14.24 0.32 -13.08
N ARG A 260 -15.40 -0.15 -12.63
CA ARG A 260 -15.85 -0.10 -11.23
C ARG A 260 -14.89 -0.84 -10.30
N ARG A 261 -14.44 -2.05 -10.68
CA ARG A 261 -13.56 -2.87 -9.83
C ARG A 261 -12.23 -2.20 -9.56
N GLY A 262 -11.59 -1.65 -10.59
CA GLY A 262 -10.32 -0.93 -10.42
C GLY A 262 -10.48 0.34 -9.57
N LYS A 263 -11.61 1.06 -9.69
CA LYS A 263 -11.92 2.22 -8.84
C LYS A 263 -12.07 1.83 -7.37
N ILE A 264 -12.84 0.78 -7.06
CA ILE A 264 -13.00 0.29 -5.69
C ILE A 264 -11.65 -0.15 -5.11
N ARG A 265 -10.87 -0.94 -5.85
CA ARG A 265 -9.54 -1.39 -5.38
C ARG A 265 -8.61 -0.22 -5.08
N TRP A 266 -8.61 0.80 -5.94
CA TRP A 266 -7.85 2.02 -5.71
C TRP A 266 -8.35 2.77 -4.46
N ALA A 267 -9.65 2.89 -4.27
CA ALA A 267 -10.24 3.54 -3.09
C ALA A 267 -9.84 2.81 -1.79
N LEU A 268 -9.90 1.47 -1.77
CA LEU A 268 -9.43 0.65 -0.66
C LEU A 268 -7.94 0.86 -0.36
N ALA A 269 -7.11 0.88 -1.40
CA ALA A 269 -5.66 1.14 -1.27
C ALA A 269 -5.39 2.55 -0.71
N MET A 270 -6.15 3.54 -1.15
CA MET A 270 -6.05 4.91 -0.65
C MET A 270 -6.51 5.06 0.80
N ALA A 271 -7.56 4.33 1.20
CA ALA A 271 -8.01 4.30 2.58
C ALA A 271 -6.95 3.68 3.49
N LEU A 272 -6.36 2.55 3.10
CA LEU A 272 -5.22 1.93 3.80
C LEU A 272 -4.04 2.90 3.92
N HIS A 273 -3.65 3.54 2.82
CA HIS A 273 -2.59 4.55 2.80
C HIS A 273 -2.87 5.69 3.80
N THR A 274 -4.09 6.21 3.79
CA THR A 274 -4.49 7.31 4.68
C THR A 274 -4.49 6.89 6.15
N ALA A 275 -4.90 5.65 6.44
CA ALA A 275 -4.90 5.09 7.79
C ALA A 275 -3.49 5.03 8.38
N LEU A 276 -2.55 4.47 7.62
CA LEU A 276 -1.19 4.28 8.09
C LEU A 276 -0.35 5.56 8.08
N ALA A 277 -0.59 6.47 7.13
CA ALA A 277 0.18 7.71 7.04
C ALA A 277 -0.36 8.86 7.91
N ARG A 278 -1.68 8.89 8.21
CA ARG A 278 -2.35 10.06 8.80
C ARG A 278 -3.36 9.76 9.91
N GLY A 279 -3.69 8.51 10.18
CA GLY A 279 -4.58 8.15 11.30
C GLY A 279 -6.06 8.37 11.03
N GLY A 280 -6.56 7.86 9.91
CA GLY A 280 -7.97 7.92 9.55
C GLY A 280 -8.25 7.21 8.23
N GLY A 281 -9.29 7.61 7.52
CA GLY A 281 -9.62 7.02 6.22
C GLY A 281 -11.11 6.76 6.12
N ASP A 282 -11.59 6.73 4.89
CA ASP A 282 -12.99 6.52 4.58
C ASP A 282 -13.13 5.25 3.74
N LEU A 283 -13.89 4.29 4.27
CA LEU A 283 -14.22 3.04 3.60
C LEU A 283 -15.66 3.02 3.08
N ASP A 284 -16.49 4.02 3.38
CA ASP A 284 -17.93 3.98 3.11
C ASP A 284 -18.23 4.00 1.62
N ALA A 285 -17.54 4.84 0.86
CA ALA A 285 -17.65 4.88 -0.60
C ALA A 285 -17.26 3.51 -1.22
N ALA A 286 -16.14 2.93 -0.78
CA ALA A 286 -15.69 1.63 -1.26
C ALA A 286 -16.66 0.50 -0.88
N ARG A 287 -17.25 0.55 0.33
CA ARG A 287 -18.25 -0.41 0.82
C ARG A 287 -19.52 -0.36 0.00
N ALA A 288 -20.08 0.83 -0.21
CA ALA A 288 -21.30 1.02 -1.00
C ALA A 288 -21.13 0.45 -2.42
N GLU A 289 -19.96 0.70 -3.03
CA GLU A 289 -19.66 0.19 -4.36
C GLU A 289 -19.29 -1.31 -4.40
N ALA A 290 -18.81 -1.91 -3.31
CA ALA A 290 -18.39 -3.32 -3.27
C ALA A 290 -19.51 -4.32 -2.96
N SER A 291 -20.72 -3.86 -2.61
CA SER A 291 -21.82 -4.67 -2.03
C SER A 291 -22.18 -6.00 -2.74
N GLU A 292 -21.93 -6.13 -4.05
CA GLU A 292 -22.21 -7.35 -4.83
C GLU A 292 -20.95 -8.15 -5.24
N GLU A 293 -19.76 -7.66 -4.89
CA GLU A 293 -18.47 -8.19 -5.35
C GLU A 293 -17.72 -8.85 -4.19
N LEU A 294 -18.02 -10.12 -3.91
CA LEU A 294 -17.50 -10.84 -2.72
C LEU A 294 -15.97 -10.79 -2.57
N MET A 295 -15.23 -10.75 -3.68
CA MET A 295 -13.77 -10.62 -3.63
C MET A 295 -13.35 -9.23 -3.10
N LEU A 296 -14.02 -8.16 -3.52
CA LEU A 296 -13.75 -6.80 -3.03
C LEU A 296 -14.24 -6.62 -1.60
N LEU A 297 -15.36 -7.24 -1.23
CA LEU A 297 -15.81 -7.29 0.16
C LEU A 297 -14.80 -8.02 1.06
N ALA A 298 -14.11 -9.05 0.55
CA ALA A 298 -13.10 -9.75 1.33
C ALA A 298 -11.85 -8.89 1.56
N GLU A 299 -11.47 -8.06 0.58
CA GLU A 299 -10.42 -7.04 0.75
C GLU A 299 -10.82 -5.98 1.76
N LEU A 300 -12.03 -5.44 1.61
CA LEU A 300 -12.58 -4.45 2.53
C LEU A 300 -12.62 -5.01 3.95
N ALA A 301 -13.17 -6.21 4.14
CA ALA A 301 -13.25 -6.88 5.43
C ALA A 301 -11.87 -7.05 6.07
N PHE A 302 -10.84 -7.41 5.29
CA PHE A 302 -9.48 -7.54 5.79
C PHE A 302 -8.89 -6.19 6.23
N ILE A 303 -8.98 -5.16 5.39
CA ILE A 303 -8.49 -3.82 5.73
C ILE A 303 -9.22 -3.29 6.97
N GLU A 304 -10.54 -3.44 6.98
CA GLU A 304 -11.40 -3.00 8.07
C GLU A 304 -11.07 -3.71 9.38
N ALA A 305 -11.00 -5.04 9.37
CA ALA A 305 -10.71 -5.82 10.57
C ALA A 305 -9.33 -5.52 11.19
N VAL A 306 -8.33 -5.22 10.36
CA VAL A 306 -6.96 -4.97 10.82
C VAL A 306 -6.75 -3.51 11.21
N PHE A 307 -7.25 -2.56 10.42
CA PHE A 307 -6.89 -1.14 10.55
C PHE A 307 -8.03 -0.23 11.04
N PHE A 308 -9.27 -0.72 11.05
CA PHE A 308 -10.46 0.02 11.45
C PHE A 308 -11.32 -0.81 12.43
N PRO A 309 -10.79 -1.18 13.61
CA PRO A 309 -11.43 -2.14 14.50
C PRO A 309 -12.84 -1.73 14.96
N ASP A 310 -13.12 -0.43 15.08
CA ASP A 310 -14.45 0.07 15.43
C ASP A 310 -15.49 -0.21 14.33
N SER A 311 -15.12 0.04 13.08
CA SER A 311 -15.95 -0.28 11.91
C SER A 311 -16.12 -1.79 11.79
N ALA A 312 -15.04 -2.56 11.98
CA ALA A 312 -15.06 -4.01 11.93
C ALA A 312 -16.02 -4.64 12.96
N ARG A 313 -16.12 -4.05 14.17
CA ARG A 313 -17.07 -4.50 15.20
C ARG A 313 -18.52 -4.37 14.74
N GLN A 314 -18.86 -3.33 13.98
CA GLN A 314 -20.19 -3.11 13.44
C GLN A 314 -20.53 -4.15 12.35
N HIS A 315 -19.53 -4.60 11.59
CA HIS A 315 -19.70 -5.53 10.48
C HIS A 315 -19.24 -6.98 10.79
N ARG A 316 -19.07 -7.31 12.07
CA ARG A 316 -18.48 -8.59 12.52
C ARG A 316 -19.16 -9.80 11.91
N ASP A 317 -20.49 -9.87 11.97
CA ASP A 317 -21.25 -11.02 11.48
C ASP A 317 -21.17 -11.17 9.96
N ASP A 318 -21.10 -10.06 9.22
CA ASP A 318 -20.90 -10.06 7.78
C ASP A 318 -19.52 -10.59 7.39
N ILE A 319 -18.48 -10.18 8.11
CA ILE A 319 -17.12 -10.66 7.90
C ILE A 319 -17.03 -12.17 8.13
N ILE A 320 -17.63 -12.68 9.21
CA ILE A 320 -17.66 -14.11 9.52
C ILE A 320 -18.42 -14.88 8.43
N ARG A 321 -19.61 -14.39 8.04
CA ARG A 321 -20.39 -15.01 6.95
C ARG A 321 -19.58 -15.03 5.65
N LEU A 322 -18.92 -13.93 5.30
CA LEU A 322 -18.13 -13.83 4.08
C LEU A 322 -17.00 -14.87 4.05
N ALA A 323 -16.29 -15.05 5.16
CA ALA A 323 -15.23 -16.06 5.30
C ALA A 323 -15.76 -17.49 5.07
N LEU A 324 -16.88 -17.84 5.71
CA LEU A 324 -17.51 -19.16 5.61
C LEU A 324 -18.01 -19.47 4.18
N HIS A 325 -18.62 -18.49 3.50
CA HIS A 325 -19.24 -18.71 2.20
C HIS A 325 -18.23 -18.71 1.03
N THR A 326 -17.18 -17.89 1.12
CA THR A 326 -16.26 -17.70 -0.01
C THR A 326 -15.04 -18.60 0.06
N GLY A 327 -14.54 -18.86 1.28
CA GLY A 327 -13.25 -19.51 1.48
C GLY A 327 -12.04 -18.64 1.12
N ILE A 328 -12.22 -17.34 0.86
CA ILE A 328 -11.15 -16.39 0.54
C ILE A 328 -10.23 -16.23 1.75
N GLN A 329 -8.92 -16.30 1.53
CA GLN A 329 -7.95 -16.24 2.62
C GLN A 329 -8.06 -14.94 3.42
N ARG A 330 -8.11 -13.78 2.76
CA ARG A 330 -8.23 -12.48 3.43
C ARG A 330 -9.51 -12.34 4.26
N ALA A 331 -10.63 -12.90 3.80
CA ALA A 331 -11.86 -12.93 4.60
C ALA A 331 -11.72 -13.84 5.84
N LYS A 332 -11.06 -14.99 5.73
CA LYS A 332 -10.77 -15.85 6.89
C LYS A 332 -9.89 -15.15 7.92
N ILE A 333 -8.85 -14.46 7.47
CA ILE A 333 -7.97 -13.67 8.35
C ILE A 333 -8.76 -12.56 9.03
N ALA A 334 -9.58 -11.81 8.28
CA ALA A 334 -10.48 -10.81 8.83
C ALA A 334 -11.40 -11.39 9.92
N ALA A 335 -12.01 -12.56 9.66
CA ALA A 335 -12.84 -13.26 10.63
C ALA A 335 -12.06 -13.64 11.91
N THR A 336 -10.80 -14.07 11.78
CA THR A 336 -9.92 -14.31 12.93
C THR A 336 -9.68 -13.04 13.74
N PHE A 337 -9.45 -11.89 13.09
CA PHE A 337 -9.28 -10.60 13.74
C PHE A 337 -10.53 -10.15 14.53
N VAL A 338 -11.74 -10.34 14.00
CA VAL A 338 -12.98 -9.88 14.67
C VAL A 338 -13.57 -10.85 15.70
N THR A 339 -13.08 -12.10 15.75
CA THR A 339 -13.61 -13.12 16.67
C THR A 339 -12.76 -13.35 17.91
N ASP A 340 -11.55 -12.78 17.97
CA ASP A 340 -10.55 -13.13 19.00
C ASP A 340 -10.29 -14.65 19.12
N ALA A 341 -10.57 -15.39 18.04
CA ALA A 341 -10.28 -16.81 17.99
C ALA A 341 -8.76 -17.02 18.05
N ALA A 342 -8.34 -17.98 18.88
CA ALA A 342 -6.95 -18.37 19.01
C ALA A 342 -6.36 -18.73 17.65
N THR A 343 -5.19 -18.19 17.38
CA THR A 343 -4.45 -18.29 16.11
C THR A 343 -3.64 -19.57 16.02
N SER A 344 -4.06 -20.67 16.66
CA SER A 344 -3.31 -21.93 16.70
C SER A 344 -2.98 -22.53 15.32
N ASN A 345 -3.58 -22.02 14.24
CA ASN A 345 -3.28 -22.34 12.84
C ASN A 345 -2.48 -21.25 12.07
N ALA A 346 -1.96 -20.20 12.72
CA ALA A 346 -1.25 -19.10 12.05
C ALA A 346 -0.01 -19.56 11.27
N LEU A 347 0.62 -20.67 11.68
CA LEU A 347 1.79 -21.26 11.03
C LEU A 347 1.48 -21.90 9.66
N SER A 348 0.22 -22.24 9.35
CA SER A 348 -0.14 -22.83 8.05
C SER A 348 -0.48 -21.78 6.98
N VAL A 349 -0.37 -20.48 7.30
CA VAL A 349 -0.71 -19.41 6.37
C VAL A 349 0.47 -19.12 5.47
N GLU A 350 0.35 -19.46 4.18
CA GLU A 350 1.37 -19.18 3.15
C GLU A 350 1.49 -17.67 2.84
N ASP A 351 0.50 -16.87 3.22
CA ASP A 351 0.49 -15.40 3.15
C ASP A 351 1.40 -14.80 4.24
N GLY A 352 2.58 -14.30 3.85
CA GLY A 352 3.57 -13.72 4.75
C GLY A 352 3.08 -12.48 5.49
N LEU A 353 2.32 -11.60 4.82
CA LEU A 353 1.74 -10.41 5.45
C LEU A 353 0.76 -10.80 6.55
N SER A 354 -0.19 -11.68 6.23
CA SER A 354 -1.18 -12.15 7.21
C SER A 354 -0.51 -12.86 8.38
N ARG A 355 0.54 -13.65 8.13
CA ARG A 355 1.31 -14.32 9.18
C ARG A 355 1.95 -13.32 10.14
N THR A 356 2.63 -12.29 9.63
CA THR A 356 3.25 -11.23 10.46
C THR A 356 2.20 -10.48 11.28
N LEU A 357 1.06 -10.14 10.68
CA LEU A 357 -0.04 -9.46 11.39
C LEU A 357 -0.61 -10.31 12.52
N LEU A 358 -0.82 -11.61 12.29
CA LEU A 358 -1.30 -12.53 13.33
C LEU A 358 -0.26 -12.73 14.44
N GLN A 359 1.02 -12.89 14.11
CA GLN A 359 2.11 -12.97 15.09
C GLN A 359 2.18 -11.71 15.96
N CYS A 360 2.10 -10.53 15.34
CA CYS A 360 2.06 -9.28 16.08
C CYS A 360 0.84 -9.20 17.00
N ARG A 361 -0.33 -9.64 16.55
CA ARG A 361 -1.54 -9.62 17.37
C ARG A 361 -1.44 -10.52 18.60
N GLU A 362 -0.86 -11.71 18.46
CA GLU A 362 -0.62 -12.62 19.60
C GLU A 362 0.36 -12.02 20.61
N GLN A 363 1.18 -11.06 20.18
CA GLN A 363 2.21 -10.47 20.99
C GLN A 363 1.69 -9.29 21.82
N GLY A 364 1.57 -9.51 23.13
CA GLY A 364 1.13 -8.46 24.07
C GLY A 364 2.14 -7.33 24.27
N ASP A 365 3.42 -7.57 23.99
CA ASP A 365 4.50 -6.59 24.15
C ASP A 365 4.69 -5.73 22.88
N PRO A 366 4.47 -4.39 22.94
CA PRO A 366 4.75 -3.47 21.83
C PRO A 366 6.18 -3.56 21.28
N ALA A 367 7.19 -3.78 22.12
CA ALA A 367 8.58 -3.86 21.67
C ALA A 367 8.77 -5.03 20.71
N LEU A 368 8.24 -6.19 21.07
CA LEU A 368 8.35 -7.41 20.26
C LEU A 368 7.50 -7.35 18.99
N ARG A 369 6.35 -6.64 19.01
CA ARG A 369 5.59 -6.32 17.79
C ARG A 369 6.40 -5.46 16.83
N ILE A 370 7.12 -4.46 17.34
CA ILE A 370 7.96 -3.57 16.53
C ILE A 370 9.11 -4.34 15.91
N GLU A 371 9.83 -5.16 16.68
CA GLU A 371 10.90 -5.99 16.12
C GLU A 371 10.37 -6.92 15.03
N CYS A 372 9.19 -7.52 15.23
CA CYS A 372 8.54 -8.36 14.23
C CYS A 372 8.25 -7.61 12.90
N ILE A 373 7.68 -6.41 12.95
CA ILE A 373 7.41 -5.64 11.71
C ILE A 373 8.69 -5.08 11.09
N VAL A 374 9.71 -4.76 11.88
CA VAL A 374 10.99 -4.27 11.36
C VAL A 374 11.74 -5.41 10.65
N ASP A 375 11.78 -6.60 11.24
CA ASP A 375 12.39 -7.79 10.63
C ASP A 375 11.67 -8.21 9.34
N ALA A 376 10.34 -8.05 9.29
CA ALA A 376 9.55 -8.26 8.08
C ALA A 376 9.69 -7.11 7.04
N GLY A 377 10.29 -5.98 7.44
CA GLY A 377 10.37 -4.74 6.66
C GLY A 377 9.00 -4.07 6.44
N LEU A 378 7.99 -4.36 7.26
CA LEU A 378 6.65 -3.78 7.16
C LEU A 378 6.50 -2.53 8.03
N LEU A 379 7.40 -1.55 7.85
CA LEU A 379 7.53 -0.42 8.77
C LEU A 379 6.28 0.46 8.84
N GLY A 380 5.50 0.54 7.76
CA GLY A 380 4.22 1.25 7.70
C GLY A 380 3.21 0.79 8.76
N LEU A 381 3.40 -0.40 9.33
CA LEU A 381 2.61 -0.92 10.45
C LEU A 381 3.02 -0.36 11.82
N LEU A 382 4.04 0.50 11.92
CA LEU A 382 4.51 1.05 13.20
C LEU A 382 3.39 1.66 14.06
N PRO A 383 2.49 2.53 13.53
CA PRO A 383 1.42 3.09 14.34
C PRO A 383 0.48 2.01 14.87
N TRP A 384 0.15 1.04 14.02
CA TRP A 384 -0.68 -0.11 14.37
C TRP A 384 -0.02 -0.99 15.44
N ALA A 385 1.27 -1.30 15.31
CA ALA A 385 2.03 -2.09 16.26
C ALA A 385 2.16 -1.39 17.63
N LEU A 386 2.22 -0.06 17.64
CA LEU A 386 2.20 0.74 18.87
C LEU A 386 0.81 0.88 19.49
N GLY A 387 -0.26 0.62 18.73
CA GLY A 387 -1.62 0.94 19.12
C GLY A 387 -1.85 2.46 19.26
N ARG A 388 -1.17 3.26 18.43
CA ARG A 388 -1.23 4.72 18.46
C ARG A 388 -1.53 5.27 17.07
N PRO A 389 -2.19 6.43 16.95
CA PRO A 389 -2.34 7.08 15.66
C PRO A 389 -0.95 7.47 15.11
N PRO A 390 -0.82 7.59 13.77
CA PRO A 390 0.39 8.08 13.14
C PRO A 390 0.73 9.50 13.61
N LYS A 391 2.01 9.74 13.87
CA LYS A 391 2.52 11.04 14.35
C LYS A 391 3.99 11.19 13.99
N GLN A 392 4.52 12.42 14.07
CA GLN A 392 5.97 12.61 14.11
C GLN A 392 6.54 12.00 15.41
N ARG A 393 7.23 10.86 15.30
CA ARG A 393 7.63 10.06 16.46
C ARG A 393 9.04 9.49 16.30
N VAL A 394 9.72 9.33 17.43
CA VAL A 394 10.96 8.56 17.57
C VAL A 394 10.73 7.42 18.55
N VAL A 395 10.92 6.19 18.12
CA VAL A 395 10.80 4.99 18.94
C VAL A 395 12.20 4.44 19.21
N VAL A 396 12.53 4.31 20.49
CA VAL A 396 13.78 3.73 20.96
C VAL A 396 13.50 2.28 21.36
N ALA A 397 13.91 1.35 20.51
CA ALA A 397 13.86 -0.09 20.78
C ALA A 397 15.20 -0.59 21.31
N ALA A 398 15.30 -1.87 21.64
CA ALA A 398 16.48 -2.44 22.31
C ALA A 398 17.78 -2.25 21.50
N THR A 399 17.70 -2.40 20.18
CA THR A 399 18.86 -2.31 19.26
C THR A 399 18.65 -1.37 18.09
N ARG A 400 17.47 -0.74 18.00
CA ARG A 400 17.06 0.06 16.84
C ARG A 400 16.49 1.40 17.26
N LEU A 401 16.68 2.39 16.40
CA LEU A 401 15.99 3.68 16.46
C LEU A 401 15.05 3.75 15.26
N VAL A 402 13.76 3.92 15.50
CA VAL A 402 12.75 4.04 14.44
C VAL A 402 12.20 5.46 14.45
N SER A 403 12.18 6.12 13.31
CA SER A 403 11.64 7.47 13.15
C SER A 403 10.46 7.46 12.19
N GLU A 404 9.37 8.11 12.58
CA GLU A 404 8.08 8.14 11.88
C GLU A 404 7.74 9.57 11.48
N THR A 405 7.45 9.80 10.19
CA THR A 405 6.94 11.07 9.66
C THR A 405 5.72 10.83 8.78
N SER A 406 5.08 11.91 8.32
CA SER A 406 4.02 11.84 7.31
C SER A 406 4.49 11.28 5.96
N ASP A 407 5.80 11.37 5.69
CA ASP A 407 6.39 11.03 4.39
C ASP A 407 6.94 9.59 4.38
N GLY A 408 7.30 9.07 5.54
CA GLY A 408 7.69 7.67 5.69
C GLY A 408 8.25 7.31 7.06
N ILE A 409 8.77 6.08 7.13
CA ILE A 409 9.35 5.50 8.35
C ILE A 409 10.77 5.04 8.05
N ASN A 410 11.70 5.46 8.91
CA ASN A 410 13.12 5.14 8.82
C ASN A 410 13.54 4.29 10.03
N VAL A 411 14.44 3.34 9.80
CA VAL A 411 15.02 2.48 10.85
C VAL A 411 16.53 2.59 10.74
N ALA A 412 17.16 2.84 11.87
CA ALA A 412 18.61 2.82 12.03
C ALA A 412 19.01 1.91 13.19
N GLU A 413 20.27 1.46 13.19
CA GLU A 413 20.88 0.92 14.39
C GLU A 413 20.83 1.98 15.51
N LEU A 414 20.65 1.51 16.74
CA LEU A 414 20.60 2.41 17.89
C LEU A 414 21.93 3.18 17.99
N PRO A 415 21.92 4.53 17.99
CA PRO A 415 23.15 5.29 18.06
C PRO A 415 23.81 5.14 19.43
N SER A 416 25.01 5.71 19.58
CA SER A 416 25.75 5.60 20.84
C SER A 416 24.94 6.12 22.03
N ARG A 417 25.16 5.54 23.21
CA ARG A 417 24.46 5.91 24.46
C ARG A 417 24.40 7.42 24.71
N PRO A 418 25.46 8.24 24.47
CA PRO A 418 25.35 9.69 24.59
C PRO A 418 24.32 10.32 23.64
N SER A 419 24.24 9.88 22.38
CA SER A 419 23.25 10.38 21.41
C SER A 419 21.83 10.02 21.83
N VAL A 420 21.60 8.82 22.37
CA VAL A 420 20.29 8.42 22.91
C VAL A 420 19.93 9.25 24.15
N ARG A 421 20.90 9.54 25.03
CA ARG A 421 20.68 10.43 26.18
C ARG A 421 20.40 11.88 25.76
N VAL A 422 20.99 12.36 24.67
CA VAL A 422 20.62 13.65 24.06
C VAL A 422 19.15 13.62 23.68
N LEU A 423 18.70 12.61 22.92
CA LEU A 423 17.29 12.48 22.51
C LEU A 423 16.33 12.58 23.71
N PHE A 424 16.58 11.81 24.78
CA PHE A 424 15.73 11.85 25.98
C PHE A 424 15.81 13.18 26.74
N ALA A 425 16.98 13.83 26.79
CA ALA A 425 17.09 15.14 27.40
C ALA A 425 16.24 16.19 26.63
N LEU A 426 16.26 16.12 25.29
CA LEU A 426 15.51 17.03 24.42
C LEU A 426 14.00 16.75 24.37
N GLN A 427 13.54 15.59 24.82
CA GLN A 427 12.11 15.28 24.98
C GLN A 427 11.41 16.26 25.94
N ASN A 428 12.16 16.82 26.90
CA ASN A 428 11.66 17.80 27.87
C ASN A 428 11.70 19.25 27.34
N GLY A 429 11.81 19.43 26.03
CA GLY A 429 11.90 20.73 25.37
C GLY A 429 13.34 21.20 25.19
N TYR A 430 13.51 22.52 25.12
CA TYR A 430 14.81 23.15 24.92
C TYR A 430 15.79 22.81 26.05
N GLN A 431 17.03 22.52 25.68
CA GLN A 431 18.14 22.32 26.60
C GLN A 431 19.37 23.12 26.13
N SER A 432 19.95 23.90 27.04
CA SER A 432 21.22 24.60 26.77
C SER A 432 22.37 23.61 26.62
N ARG A 433 23.43 24.00 25.91
CA ARG A 433 24.62 23.14 25.72
C ARG A 433 25.26 22.73 27.05
N GLU A 434 25.34 23.66 28.00
CA GLU A 434 25.88 23.41 29.35
C GLU A 434 25.06 22.34 30.09
N ARG A 435 23.73 22.48 30.09
CA ARG A 435 22.83 21.53 30.74
C ARG A 435 22.86 20.14 30.10
N LEU A 436 22.96 20.06 28.78
CA LEU A 436 23.16 18.78 28.07
C LEU A 436 24.49 18.14 28.46
N LEU A 437 25.57 18.93 28.54
CA LEU A 437 26.89 18.41 28.93
C LEU A 437 26.92 17.91 30.37
N GLU A 438 26.29 18.63 31.29
CA GLU A 438 26.14 18.22 32.68
C GLU A 438 25.29 16.95 32.80
N SER A 439 24.08 16.96 32.24
CA SER A 439 23.13 15.84 32.40
C SER A 439 23.56 14.56 31.70
N ILE A 440 24.35 14.63 30.62
CA ILE A 440 24.74 13.46 29.82
C ILE A 440 26.14 12.99 30.15
N TRP A 441 27.09 13.90 30.37
CA TRP A 441 28.50 13.56 30.63
C TRP A 441 28.98 13.89 32.05
N GLY A 442 28.15 14.49 32.90
CA GLY A 442 28.55 14.89 34.26
C GLY A 442 29.54 16.05 34.29
N ILE A 443 29.61 16.85 33.22
CA ILE A 443 30.55 17.97 33.11
C ILE A 443 29.92 19.20 33.78
N SER A 444 30.33 19.49 35.01
CA SER A 444 29.82 20.63 35.81
C SER A 444 30.41 21.99 35.43
N ARG A 445 31.51 22.03 34.68
CA ARG A 445 32.13 23.28 34.19
C ARG A 445 32.20 23.29 32.68
N PHE A 446 31.36 24.10 32.05
CA PHE A 446 31.35 24.22 30.60
C PHE A 446 32.56 25.03 30.07
N VAL A 447 33.30 24.44 29.14
CA VAL A 447 34.39 25.09 28.39
C VAL A 447 34.06 24.94 26.89
N PRO A 448 33.55 26.00 26.22
CA PRO A 448 33.01 25.90 24.88
C PRO A 448 33.95 25.22 23.86
N GLN A 449 35.23 25.62 23.84
CA GLN A 449 36.21 25.13 22.88
C GLN A 449 36.47 23.61 23.01
N ARG A 450 36.28 23.06 24.21
CA ARG A 450 36.53 21.64 24.50
C ARG A 450 35.27 20.79 24.35
N HIS A 451 34.12 21.31 24.80
CA HIS A 451 32.94 20.48 24.99
C HIS A 451 31.90 20.59 23.86
N VAL A 452 31.84 21.73 23.14
CA VAL A 452 30.91 21.89 22.01
C VAL A 452 31.11 20.83 20.91
N PRO A 453 32.35 20.47 20.50
CA PRO A 453 32.55 19.44 19.48
C PRO A 453 31.99 18.06 19.85
N VAL A 454 32.04 17.69 21.14
CA VAL A 454 31.51 16.41 21.64
C VAL A 454 30.00 16.37 21.53
N LEU A 455 29.33 17.43 21.98
CA LEU A 455 27.88 17.57 21.87
C LEU A 455 27.43 17.62 20.41
N HIS A 456 28.13 18.39 19.57
CA HIS A 456 27.86 18.48 18.14
C HIS A 456 27.97 17.11 17.46
N THR A 457 28.99 16.31 17.80
CA THR A 457 29.15 14.94 17.29
C THR A 457 27.98 14.05 17.72
N ALA A 458 27.55 14.13 18.98
CA ALA A 458 26.42 13.34 19.47
C ALA A 458 25.10 13.72 18.78
N VAL A 459 24.84 15.02 18.59
CA VAL A 459 23.66 15.54 17.86
C VAL A 459 23.72 15.17 16.38
N SER A 460 24.88 15.27 15.75
CA SER A 460 25.07 14.90 14.34
C SER A 460 24.78 13.42 14.12
N ARG A 461 25.31 12.52 14.96
CA ARG A 461 25.00 11.08 14.90
C ARG A 461 23.51 10.79 15.14
N LEU A 462 22.90 11.51 16.08
CA LEU A 462 21.46 11.39 16.33
C LEU A 462 20.65 11.79 15.10
N ARG A 463 20.96 12.94 14.46
CA ARG A 463 20.30 13.38 13.21
C ARG A 463 20.45 12.37 12.09
N VAL A 464 21.64 11.79 11.91
CA VAL A 464 21.87 10.74 10.91
C VAL A 464 21.01 9.51 11.19
N ALA A 465 20.94 9.05 12.44
CA ALA A 465 20.12 7.91 12.82
C ALA A 465 18.61 8.16 12.66
N LEU A 466 18.15 9.39 12.91
CA LEU A 466 16.75 9.79 12.73
C LEU A 466 16.35 9.92 11.25
N GLY A 467 17.32 9.96 10.32
CA GLY A 467 17.07 10.04 8.90
C GLY A 467 16.60 11.44 8.45
N PRO A 468 16.00 11.55 7.25
CA PRO A 468 15.56 12.83 6.71
C PRO A 468 14.49 13.48 7.59
N GLY A 469 14.52 14.81 7.71
CA GLY A 469 13.58 15.61 8.49
C GLY A 469 14.25 16.54 9.50
N GLU A 470 13.53 17.58 9.90
CA GLU A 470 13.94 18.49 10.96
C GLU A 470 13.55 17.90 12.32
N TRP A 471 14.37 16.98 12.84
CA TRP A 471 14.08 16.32 14.12
C TRP A 471 14.60 17.09 15.34
N VAL A 472 15.81 17.63 15.20
CA VAL A 472 16.52 18.35 16.25
C VAL A 472 16.77 19.76 15.74
N LEU A 473 16.19 20.75 16.41
CA LEU A 473 16.39 22.16 16.12
C LEU A 473 17.65 22.66 16.82
N THR A 474 18.44 23.47 16.12
CA THR A 474 19.61 24.14 16.69
C THR A 474 19.26 25.57 17.03
N HIS A 475 19.57 25.96 18.27
CA HIS A 475 19.46 27.32 18.78
C HIS A 475 20.85 27.89 19.03
N ASP A 476 20.94 29.19 19.28
CA ASP A 476 22.21 29.89 19.52
C ASP A 476 23.00 29.31 20.69
N ASP A 477 22.32 28.86 21.75
CA ASP A 477 22.89 28.39 23.01
C ASP A 477 22.50 26.93 23.37
N GLY A 478 21.80 26.23 22.50
CA GLY A 478 21.29 24.88 22.81
C GLY A 478 20.61 24.14 21.66
N TYR A 479 19.81 23.16 22.03
CA TYR A 479 19.07 22.29 21.12
C TYR A 479 17.66 22.02 21.67
N SER A 480 16.72 21.70 20.78
CA SER A 480 15.41 21.14 21.16
C SER A 480 15.01 20.08 20.14
N LEU A 481 14.04 19.23 20.47
CA LEU A 481 13.31 18.51 19.42
C LEU A 481 12.44 19.50 18.64
N ALA A 482 12.08 19.14 17.40
CA ALA A 482 11.02 19.83 16.69
C ALA A 482 9.69 19.73 17.45
N PRO A 483 8.77 20.69 17.26
CA PRO A 483 7.45 20.65 17.86
C PRO A 483 6.76 19.32 17.56
N ASP A 484 5.95 18.86 18.52
CA ASP A 484 5.11 17.66 18.41
C ASP A 484 5.83 16.31 18.24
N VAL A 485 7.17 16.28 18.20
CA VAL A 485 7.95 15.02 18.20
C VAL A 485 7.67 14.25 19.48
N GLU A 486 7.06 13.08 19.33
CA GLU A 486 6.83 12.14 20.41
C GLU A 486 8.03 11.19 20.54
N VAL A 487 8.62 11.04 21.73
CA VAL A 487 9.65 10.02 21.99
C VAL A 487 9.04 8.88 22.80
N VAL A 488 9.15 7.65 22.28
CA VAL A 488 8.64 6.42 22.89
C VAL A 488 9.82 5.53 23.28
N ASP A 489 10.02 5.34 24.58
CA ASP A 489 11.04 4.43 25.12
C ASP A 489 10.44 3.02 25.33
N LEU A 490 10.86 2.08 24.50
CA LEU A 490 10.54 0.66 24.67
C LEU A 490 11.73 -0.14 25.19
N ALA A 491 12.93 0.44 25.16
CA ALA A 491 14.15 -0.17 25.65
C ALA A 491 14.31 -0.04 27.17
N GLY A 492 13.44 0.74 27.84
CA GLY A 492 13.57 1.06 29.26
C GLY A 492 14.83 1.88 29.55
N LEU A 493 15.35 2.58 28.53
CA LEU A 493 16.51 3.45 28.63
C LEU A 493 16.05 4.75 29.28
N GLN A 494 15.76 4.70 30.58
CA GLN A 494 15.30 5.87 31.32
C GLN A 494 16.18 7.09 31.02
N GLY A 495 15.53 8.15 30.56
CA GLY A 495 16.16 9.45 30.39
C GLY A 495 16.65 10.02 31.73
N PRO A 496 17.54 11.02 31.71
CA PRO A 496 17.82 11.80 32.91
C PRO A 496 16.49 12.32 33.48
N THR A 497 16.32 12.22 34.81
CA THR A 497 15.09 12.59 35.50
C THR A 497 14.68 14.00 35.08
N PRO A 498 13.42 14.23 34.66
CA PRO A 498 12.98 15.54 34.19
C PRO A 498 13.06 16.53 35.36
N ALA A 499 14.13 17.31 35.41
CA ALA A 499 14.09 18.56 36.12
C ALA A 499 13.22 19.50 35.27
N THR A 500 12.13 20.02 35.86
CA THR A 500 11.25 21.01 35.23
C THR A 500 12.10 22.14 34.68
N VAL A 501 12.26 22.18 33.37
CA VAL A 501 13.02 23.24 32.70
C VAL A 501 12.01 24.31 32.32
N PRO A 502 12.17 25.56 32.75
CA PRO A 502 11.39 26.65 32.19
C PRO A 502 11.59 26.66 30.67
N PRO A 503 10.56 27.01 29.87
CA PRO A 503 10.72 27.16 28.43
C PRO A 503 11.91 28.08 28.12
N PRO A 504 12.56 27.92 26.96
CA PRO A 504 13.61 28.85 26.56
C PRO A 504 13.03 30.26 26.66
N PRO A 505 13.73 31.23 27.29
CA PRO A 505 13.24 32.59 27.31
C PRO A 505 13.04 33.01 25.86
N SER A 506 11.82 33.39 25.51
CA SER A 506 11.54 33.84 24.15
C SER A 506 12.47 35.00 23.81
N ASP A 507 12.77 35.24 22.53
CA ASP A 507 13.55 36.43 22.17
C ASP A 507 12.93 37.71 22.75
N SER A 508 11.60 37.72 22.89
CA SER A 508 10.86 38.76 23.62
C SER A 508 11.26 38.86 25.10
N ASP A 509 11.28 37.74 25.82
CA ASP A 509 11.71 37.70 27.24
C ASP A 509 13.15 38.14 27.40
N ARG A 510 14.03 37.75 26.47
CA ARG A 510 15.44 38.15 26.46
C ARG A 510 15.60 39.65 26.20
N VAL A 511 14.80 40.26 25.32
CA VAL A 511 14.75 41.73 25.15
C VAL A 511 14.28 42.39 26.44
N VAL A 512 13.21 41.88 27.06
CA VAL A 512 12.66 42.44 28.31
C VAL A 512 13.68 42.37 29.45
N GLU A 513 14.41 41.26 29.60
CA GLU A 513 15.51 41.13 30.58
C GLU A 513 16.65 42.09 30.30
N LEU A 514 17.06 42.22 29.03
CA LEU A 514 18.11 43.15 28.62
C LEU A 514 17.73 44.59 28.95
N LEU A 515 16.50 44.99 28.64
CA LEU A 515 15.97 46.31 28.95
C LEU A 515 15.84 46.53 30.46
N ARG A 516 15.48 45.50 31.23
CA ARG A 516 15.47 45.56 32.70
C ARG A 516 16.86 45.80 33.27
N ALA A 517 17.88 45.14 32.71
CA ALA A 517 19.26 45.24 33.17
C ALA A 517 19.93 46.57 32.78
N GLN A 518 19.67 47.08 31.58
CA GLN A 518 20.35 48.26 31.03
C GLN A 518 19.52 49.54 31.09
N GLY A 519 18.24 49.46 31.47
CA GLY A 519 17.30 50.57 31.53
C GLY A 519 16.77 50.99 30.16
N SER A 520 17.66 51.36 29.23
CA SER A 520 17.28 51.65 27.85
C SER A 520 18.33 51.19 26.84
N CYS A 521 17.89 50.69 25.70
CA CYS A 521 18.76 50.15 24.64
C CYS A 521 18.37 50.73 23.28
N SER A 522 19.32 50.87 22.35
CA SER A 522 18.99 51.04 20.93
C SER A 522 18.71 49.68 20.27
N SER A 523 18.11 49.67 19.08
CA SER A 523 17.94 48.42 18.31
C SER A 523 19.27 47.75 17.94
N SER A 524 20.35 48.53 17.80
CA SER A 524 21.72 48.04 17.61
C SER A 524 22.22 47.30 18.85
N ASP A 525 21.97 47.85 20.04
CA ASP A 525 22.40 47.24 21.30
C ASP A 525 21.68 45.90 21.51
N VAL A 526 20.38 45.86 21.21
CA VAL A 526 19.58 44.63 21.26
C VAL A 526 20.06 43.59 20.24
N ALA A 527 20.32 44.01 19.00
CA ALA A 527 20.86 43.14 17.96
C ALA A 527 22.21 42.53 18.37
N SER A 528 23.11 43.36 18.89
CA SER A 528 24.43 42.92 19.35
C SER A 528 24.35 42.00 20.56
N ALA A 529 23.49 42.31 21.53
CA ALA A 529 23.35 41.52 22.75
C ALA A 529 22.72 40.13 22.51
N LEU A 530 21.79 40.05 21.56
CA LEU A 530 21.10 38.80 21.23
C LEU A 530 21.77 38.01 20.10
N GLY A 531 22.77 38.58 19.42
CA GLY A 531 23.41 37.94 18.27
C GLY A 531 22.52 37.87 17.01
N ILE A 532 21.49 38.71 16.94
CA ILE A 532 20.54 38.73 15.82
C ILE A 532 20.79 39.92 14.89
N SER A 533 20.28 39.85 13.66
CA SER A 533 20.36 40.99 12.73
C SER A 533 19.62 42.22 13.26
N ALA A 534 20.10 43.41 12.93
CA ALA A 534 19.46 44.67 13.33
C ALA A 534 17.98 44.76 12.89
N SER A 535 17.62 44.19 11.73
CA SER A 535 16.24 44.13 11.26
C SER A 535 15.36 43.16 12.06
N ALA A 536 15.90 42.01 12.49
CA ALA A 536 15.21 41.10 13.39
C ALA A 536 14.95 41.74 14.76
N ALA A 537 15.97 42.38 15.35
CA ALA A 537 15.83 43.14 16.59
C ALA A 537 14.76 44.24 16.49
N LEU A 538 14.74 44.98 15.37
CA LEU A 538 13.75 46.04 15.15
C LEU A 538 12.32 45.51 15.04
N ARG A 539 12.11 44.36 14.38
CA ARG A 539 10.80 43.69 14.32
C ARG A 539 10.34 43.22 15.70
N LEU A 540 11.24 42.66 16.48
CA LEU A 540 10.98 42.22 17.86
C LEU A 540 10.59 43.39 18.76
N LEU A 541 11.38 44.46 18.75
CA LEU A 541 11.11 45.68 19.52
C LEU A 541 9.80 46.34 19.10
N ARG A 542 9.50 46.40 17.80
CA ARG A 542 8.23 46.95 17.31
C ARG A 542 7.04 46.15 17.83
N ARG A 543 7.10 44.82 17.77
CA ARG A 543 6.06 43.94 18.30
C ARG A 543 5.86 44.14 19.81
N LEU A 544 6.94 44.21 20.57
CA LEU A 544 6.89 44.47 22.03
C LEU A 544 6.34 45.86 22.36
N THR A 545 6.62 46.87 21.54
CA THR A 545 6.01 48.20 21.69
C THR A 545 4.52 48.19 21.34
N GLU A 546 4.10 47.43 20.33
CA GLU A 546 2.68 47.26 19.97
C GLU A 546 1.90 46.51 21.07
N LEU A 547 2.55 45.59 21.78
CA LEU A 547 1.98 44.87 22.93
C LEU A 547 1.96 45.71 24.22
N GLY A 548 2.67 46.85 24.25
CA GLY A 548 2.76 47.71 25.44
C GLY A 548 3.84 47.30 26.46
N ASP A 549 4.64 46.27 26.17
CA ASP A 549 5.70 45.79 27.08
C ASP A 549 6.93 46.73 27.08
N VAL A 550 7.16 47.43 25.96
CA VAL A 550 8.35 48.25 25.73
C VAL A 550 7.95 49.64 25.23
N ALA A 551 8.33 50.68 25.95
CA ALA A 551 8.18 52.06 25.52
C ALA A 551 9.29 52.45 24.53
N ARG A 552 8.92 53.24 23.52
CA ARG A 552 9.84 53.80 22.54
C ARG A 552 9.98 55.30 22.78
N GLU A 553 11.20 55.77 23.01
CA GLU A 553 11.52 57.18 23.23
C GLU A 553 12.46 57.69 22.12
N GLY A 554 12.21 58.91 21.61
CA GLY A 554 13.03 59.54 20.57
C GLY A 554 12.75 59.06 19.14
N GLY A 555 13.49 59.63 18.17
CA GLY A 555 13.27 59.42 16.74
C GLY A 555 14.56 59.23 15.94
N GLY A 556 14.53 58.37 14.92
CA GLY A 556 15.69 58.11 14.05
C GLY A 556 16.83 57.40 14.80
N ARG A 557 18.06 57.93 14.68
CA ARG A 557 19.25 57.34 15.31
C ARG A 557 19.28 57.46 16.84
N SER A 558 18.49 58.37 17.42
CA SER A 558 18.38 58.54 18.87
C SER A 558 17.22 57.74 19.48
N THR A 559 16.53 56.90 18.71
CA THR A 559 15.48 56.04 19.26
C THR A 559 16.07 55.06 20.29
N ARG A 560 15.53 55.11 21.50
CA ARG A 560 15.82 54.19 22.60
C ARG A 560 14.52 53.45 22.97
N TYR A 561 14.69 52.22 23.43
CA TYR A 561 13.63 51.36 23.92
C TYR A 561 13.88 51.12 25.41
N SER A 562 12.84 51.20 26.22
CA SER A 562 12.87 50.97 27.67
C SER A 562 11.63 50.17 28.07
N LEU A 563 11.62 49.55 29.26
CA LEU A 563 10.40 48.90 29.75
C LEU A 563 9.30 49.95 29.93
N ALA A 564 8.10 49.65 29.46
CA ALA A 564 6.95 50.50 29.73
C ALA A 564 6.73 50.60 31.25
N ARG A 565 6.52 51.81 31.76
CA ARG A 565 6.16 52.00 33.17
C ARG A 565 4.74 51.44 33.38
N PRO A 566 4.52 50.61 34.41
CA PRO A 566 3.21 50.03 34.69
C PRO A 566 2.16 51.10 35.00
#